data_AF-A0A9Q1E0M7-F1
#
_entry.id   AF-A0A9Q1E0M7-F1
#
_cell.length_a   1.000
_cell.length_b   1.000
_cell.length_c   1.000
_cell.angle_alpha   90.00
_cell.angle_beta   90.00
_cell.angle_gamma   90.00
#
_symmetry.space_group_name_H-M   'P 1'
#
loop_
_entity.id
_entity.type
_entity.pdbx_description
1 polymer ?
#
loop_
_entity_poly.entity_id
_entity_poly.type
_entity_poly.pdbx_seq_one_letter_code
_entity_poly.pdbx_strand_id
1 'polypeptide(L)'
;MEGGLLNLLNDFHSGKLQAFGKVCSFEQLEHVREMQEKLARLHFSLDSHVEELSEDQRKTVSDHNLEHLLCNLEELSSSIQKLHLAENQDLPKTSAS
;
A
#
# COMPACT_ATOMS: atom_id res chain seq x y z
N MET A 1 -13.95 -21.38 26.63
CA MET A 1 -13.68 -21.06 25.20
C MET A 1 -14.93 -20.55 24.51
N GLU A 2 -16.08 -21.21 24.66
CA GLU A 2 -17.35 -20.85 23.98
C GLU A 2 -17.84 -19.41 24.27
N GLY A 3 -17.76 -18.94 25.52
CA GLY A 3 -18.14 -17.56 25.86
C GLY A 3 -17.29 -16.47 25.19
N GLY A 4 -16.04 -16.76 24.82
CA GLY A 4 -15.19 -15.84 24.08
C GLY A 4 -15.62 -15.69 22.62
N LEU A 5 -16.00 -16.79 21.97
CA LEU A 5 -16.50 -16.79 20.59
C LEU A 5 -17.86 -16.10 20.48
N LEU A 6 -18.75 -16.29 21.47
CA LEU A 6 -20.04 -15.61 21.54
C LEU A 6 -19.91 -14.10 21.68
N ASN A 7 -18.97 -13.64 22.51
CA ASN A 7 -18.68 -12.20 22.64
C ASN A 7 -18.10 -11.63 21.35
N LEU A 8 -17.22 -12.37 20.66
CA LEU A 8 -16.68 -11.97 19.37
C LEU A 8 -17.78 -11.83 18.29
N LEU A 9 -18.72 -12.77 18.26
CA LEU A 9 -19.91 -12.73 17.40
C LEU A 9 -20.81 -11.53 17.72
N ASN A 10 -20.97 -11.19 19.01
CA ASN A 10 -21.73 -10.03 19.43
C ASN A 10 -21.05 -8.72 19.00
N ASP A 11 -19.73 -8.61 19.18
CA ASP A 11 -18.94 -7.47 18.71
C ASP A 11 -19.02 -7.32 17.17
N PHE A 12 -19.08 -8.44 16.43
CA PHE A 12 -19.27 -8.43 14.98
C PHE A 12 -20.68 -7.94 14.57
N HIS A 13 -21.73 -8.49 15.17
CA HIS A 13 -23.12 -8.08 14.87
C HIS A 13 -23.43 -6.64 15.28
N SER A 14 -22.78 -6.14 16.33
CA SER A 14 -22.92 -4.75 16.80
C SER A 14 -22.06 -3.75 16.00
N GLY A 15 -21.24 -4.22 15.05
CA GLY A 15 -20.34 -3.37 14.26
C GLY A 15 -19.15 -2.80 15.04
N LYS A 16 -18.94 -3.25 16.28
CA LYS A 16 -17.83 -2.88 17.14
C LYS A 16 -16.53 -3.55 16.70
N LEU A 17 -16.62 -4.74 16.13
CA LEU A 17 -15.51 -5.42 15.47
C LEU A 17 -15.43 -4.96 14.01
N GLN A 18 -14.45 -4.13 13.70
CA GLN A 18 -14.15 -3.71 12.34
C GLN A 18 -12.81 -4.31 11.91
N ALA A 19 -12.80 -5.01 10.78
CA ALA A 19 -11.57 -5.58 10.22
C ALA A 19 -10.66 -4.50 9.60
N PHE A 20 -11.27 -3.38 9.19
CA PHE A 20 -10.59 -2.22 8.61
C PHE A 20 -10.89 -1.00 9.47
N GLY A 21 -9.88 -0.16 9.69
CA GLY A 21 -10.02 1.04 10.52
C GLY A 21 -11.02 2.03 9.94
N LYS A 22 -11.61 2.86 10.80
CA LYS A 22 -12.59 3.89 10.41
C LYS A 22 -12.05 4.90 9.37
N VAL A 23 -10.73 5.00 9.26
CA VAL A 23 -10.02 6.03 8.49
C VAL A 23 -9.17 5.46 7.34
N CYS A 24 -8.97 4.14 7.29
CA CYS A 24 -8.28 3.45 6.22
C CYS A 24 -9.25 2.40 5.64
N SER A 25 -9.88 2.74 4.51
CA SER A 25 -10.89 1.88 3.88
C SER A 25 -10.24 0.67 3.21
N PHE A 26 -11.01 -0.41 3.08
CA PHE A 26 -10.59 -1.56 2.28
C PHE A 26 -10.22 -1.15 0.84
N GLU A 27 -10.98 -0.24 0.22
CA GLU A 27 -10.70 0.26 -1.13
C GLU A 27 -9.35 0.97 -1.23
N GLN A 28 -8.98 1.72 -0.19
CA GLN A 28 -7.68 2.39 -0.13
C GLN A 28 -6.52 1.40 -0.01
N LEU A 29 -6.68 0.36 0.81
CA LEU A 29 -5.69 -0.72 0.93
C LEU A 29 -5.58 -1.53 -0.36
N GLU A 30 -6.71 -1.83 -1.00
CA GLU A 30 -6.74 -2.52 -2.29
C GLU A 30 -6.04 -1.68 -3.37
N HIS A 31 -6.24 -0.36 -3.37
CA HIS A 31 -5.55 0.52 -4.30
C HIS A 31 -4.02 0.49 -4.12
N VAL A 32 -3.52 0.53 -2.87
CA VAL A 32 -2.08 0.39 -2.60
C VAL A 32 -1.55 -0.96 -3.07
N ARG A 33 -2.31 -2.04 -2.83
CA ARG A 33 -1.98 -3.38 -3.31
C ARG A 33 -1.88 -3.41 -4.84
N GLU A 34 -2.84 -2.81 -5.56
CA GLU A 34 -2.80 -2.71 -7.02
C GLU A 34 -1.59 -1.93 -7.53
N MET A 35 -1.24 -0.81 -6.87
CA MET A 35 -0.05 -0.02 -7.21
C MET A 35 1.23 -0.86 -7.04
N GLN A 36 1.35 -1.61 -5.94
CA GLN A 36 2.47 -2.53 -5.71
C GLN A 36 2.56 -3.62 -6.80
N GLU A 37 1.42 -4.21 -7.19
CA GLU A 37 1.39 -5.23 -8.22
C GLU A 37 1.81 -4.68 -9.60
N LYS A 38 1.29 -3.51 -9.97
CA LYS A 38 1.68 -2.82 -11.21
C LYS A 38 3.17 -2.51 -11.23
N LEU A 39 3.72 -2.01 -10.13
CA LEU A 39 5.15 -1.72 -10.01
C LEU A 39 6.01 -2.99 -10.15
N ALA A 40 5.62 -4.10 -9.50
CA ALA A 40 6.32 -5.37 -9.62
C ALA A 40 6.30 -5.90 -11.07
N ARG A 41 5.14 -5.84 -11.74
CA ARG A 41 4.99 -6.23 -13.15
C ARG A 41 5.87 -5.37 -14.06
N LEU A 42 5.90 -4.06 -13.81
CA LEU A 42 6.75 -3.13 -14.55
C LEU A 42 8.23 -3.48 -14.37
N HIS A 43 8.69 -3.71 -13.13
CA HIS A 43 10.07 -4.09 -12.86
C HIS A 43 10.50 -5.33 -13.68
N PHE A 44 9.70 -6.41 -13.65
CA PHE A 44 10.01 -7.60 -14.44
C PHE A 44 9.99 -7.36 -15.95
N SER A 45 9.07 -6.51 -16.44
CA SER A 45 9.03 -6.16 -17.86
C SER A 45 10.26 -5.36 -18.30
N LEU A 46 10.72 -4.43 -17.47
CA LEU A 46 11.91 -3.62 -17.76
C LEU A 46 13.19 -4.45 -17.69
N ASP A 47 13.29 -5.34 -16.69
CA ASP A 47 14.40 -6.26 -16.51
C ASP A 47 14.53 -7.22 -17.70
N SER A 48 13.40 -7.84 -18.11
CA SER A 48 13.35 -8.67 -19.31
C SER A 48 13.77 -7.93 -20.57
N HIS A 49 13.42 -6.64 -20.70
CA HIS A 49 13.83 -5.84 -21.85
C HIS A 49 15.33 -5.56 -21.86
N VAL A 50 15.95 -5.31 -20.70
CA VAL A 50 17.39 -5.06 -20.58
C VAL A 50 18.22 -6.28 -20.97
N GLU A 51 17.75 -7.49 -20.64
CA GLU A 51 18.43 -8.75 -21.01
C GLU A 51 18.51 -8.98 -22.53
N GLU A 52 17.61 -8.38 -23.31
CA GLU A 52 17.59 -8.50 -24.78
C GLU A 52 18.50 -7.46 -25.48
N LEU A 53 19.03 -6.48 -24.75
CA LEU A 53 19.79 -5.37 -25.31
C LEU A 53 21.30 -5.67 -25.43
N SER A 54 21.92 -4.99 -26.40
CA SER A 54 23.38 -4.97 -26.54
C SER A 54 24.05 -4.25 -25.36
N GLU A 55 25.33 -4.60 -25.08
CA GLU A 55 26.13 -3.97 -24.01
C GLU A 55 26.13 -2.45 -24.05
N ASP A 56 26.26 -1.89 -25.26
CA ASP A 56 26.35 -0.45 -25.48
C ASP A 56 25.04 0.29 -25.13
N GLN A 57 23.89 -0.40 -25.21
CA GLN A 57 22.57 0.16 -24.94
C GLN A 57 22.12 -0.06 -23.50
N ARG A 58 22.58 -1.14 -22.85
CA ARG A 58 22.12 -1.54 -21.51
C ARG A 58 22.24 -0.42 -20.49
N LYS A 59 23.37 0.29 -20.45
CA LYS A 59 23.56 1.36 -19.46
C LYS A 59 22.51 2.46 -19.58
N THR A 60 22.32 3.01 -20.78
CA THR A 60 21.39 4.13 -21.00
C THR A 60 19.94 3.74 -20.74
N VAL A 61 19.56 2.51 -21.12
CA VAL A 61 18.21 1.99 -20.88
C VAL A 61 18.00 1.69 -19.39
N SER A 62 18.97 1.08 -18.71
CA SER A 62 18.89 0.86 -17.26
C SER A 62 18.78 2.16 -16.46
N ASP A 63 19.49 3.22 -16.88
CA ASP A 63 19.39 4.54 -16.24
C ASP A 63 17.95 5.10 -16.38
N HIS A 64 17.34 5.03 -17.56
CA HIS A 64 15.94 5.44 -17.78
C HIS A 64 14.94 4.56 -17.02
N ASN A 65 15.16 3.24 -17.02
CA ASN A 65 14.31 2.29 -16.32
C ASN A 65 14.30 2.58 -14.81
N LEU A 66 15.46 2.90 -14.24
CA LEU A 66 15.59 3.25 -12.84
C LEU A 66 14.81 4.54 -12.52
N GLU A 67 14.94 5.57 -13.35
CA GLU A 67 14.17 6.81 -13.18
C GLU A 67 12.66 6.56 -13.20
N HIS A 68 12.19 5.75 -14.15
CA HIS A 68 10.77 5.38 -14.23
C HIS A 68 10.30 4.61 -13.00
N LEU A 69 11.09 3.66 -12.49
CA LEU A 69 10.78 2.91 -11.27
C LEU A 69 10.76 3.84 -10.03
N LEU A 70 11.67 4.79 -9.95
CA LEU A 70 11.72 5.77 -8.85
C LEU A 70 10.48 6.66 -8.83
N CYS A 71 10.03 7.16 -9.98
CA CYS A 71 8.78 7.93 -10.05
C CYS A 71 7.57 7.12 -9.56
N ASN A 72 7.42 5.87 -10.01
CA ASN A 72 6.32 5.00 -9.57
C ASN A 72 6.41 4.67 -8.06
N LEU A 73 7.62 4.49 -7.53
CA LEU A 73 7.85 4.29 -6.10
C LEU A 73 7.48 5.52 -5.27
N GLU A 74 7.78 6.72 -5.76
CA GLU A 74 7.42 7.97 -5.10
C GLU A 74 5.90 8.16 -5.02
N GLU A 75 5.18 7.85 -6.10
CA GLU A 75 3.71 7.85 -6.12
C GLU A 75 3.13 6.84 -5.12
N LEU A 76 3.64 5.61 -5.10
CA LEU A 76 3.22 4.58 -4.15
C LEU A 76 3.49 5.02 -2.69
N SER A 77 4.66 5.57 -2.43
CA SER A 77 5.04 6.09 -1.11
C SER A 77 4.09 7.20 -0.65
N SER A 78 3.74 8.12 -1.57
CA SER A 78 2.80 9.20 -1.31
C SER A 78 1.40 8.67 -0.98
N SER A 79 0.93 7.63 -1.68
CA SER A 79 -0.34 6.98 -1.37
C SER A 79 -0.34 6.32 0.01
N ILE A 80 0.73 5.63 0.39
CA ILE A 80 0.86 5.01 1.73
C ILE A 80 0.93 6.08 2.83
N GLN A 81 1.67 7.17 2.63
CA GLN A 81 1.73 8.28 3.59
C GLN A 81 0.35 8.89 3.84
N LYS A 82 -0.48 9.05 2.79
CA LYS A 82 -1.86 9.52 2.94
C LYS A 82 -2.69 8.61 3.83
N LEU A 83 -2.49 7.28 3.78
CA LEU A 83 -3.16 6.33 4.67
C LEU A 83 -2.74 6.53 6.13
N HIS A 84 -1.44 6.69 6.38
CA HIS A 84 -0.93 6.89 7.74
C HIS A 84 -1.41 8.23 8.33
N LEU A 85 -1.49 9.29 7.53
CA LEU A 85 -2.00 10.59 7.98
C LEU A 85 -3.48 10.52 8.33
N ALA A 86 -4.28 9.78 7.53
CA ALA A 86 -5.70 9.57 7.81
C ALA A 86 -5.89 8.87 9.17
N GLU A 87 -5.14 7.79 9.45
CA GLU A 87 -5.20 7.05 10.72
C GLU A 87 -4.90 7.92 11.96
N ASN A 88 -4.02 8.91 11.84
CA ASN A 88 -3.59 9.76 12.96
C ASN A 88 -4.48 10.99 13.24
N GLN A 89 -5.44 11.34 12.37
CA GLN A 89 -6.32 12.51 12.58
C GLN A 89 -7.52 12.25 13.50
N ASP A 90 -7.88 10.99 13.75
CA ASP A 90 -9.04 10.61 14.58
C ASP A 90 -8.71 10.33 16.05
N LEU A 91 -7.47 10.55 16.49
CA LEU A 91 -7.13 10.50 17.91
C LEU A 91 -7.76 11.71 18.62
N PRO A 92 -8.72 11.52 19.56
CA PRO A 92 -9.17 12.62 20.38
C PRO A 92 -7.95 13.15 21.13
N LYS A 93 -7.65 14.45 20.98
CA LYS A 93 -6.80 15.14 21.96
C LYS A 93 -7.50 14.94 23.30
N THR A 94 -7.04 13.99 24.10
CA THR A 94 -7.44 13.90 25.49
C THR A 94 -6.91 15.17 26.14
N SER A 95 -7.76 16.19 26.20
CA SER A 95 -7.53 17.39 26.98
C SER A 95 -7.25 16.91 28.39
N ALA A 96 -5.99 17.04 28.81
CA ALA A 96 -5.61 16.90 30.19
C ALA A 96 -6.42 17.93 31.00
N SER A 97 -7.30 17.41 31.85
CA SER A 97 -7.95 18.11 32.95
C SER A 97 -7.72 17.32 34.22
#